data_AF-A0A4P7AK82-F1
#
_entry.id   AF-A0A4P7AK82-F1
#
_cell.length_a   1.000
_cell.length_b   1.000
_cell.length_c   1.000
_cell.angle_alpha   90.00
_cell.angle_beta   90.00
_cell.angle_gamma   90.00
#
_symmetry.space_group_name_H-M   'P 1'
#
loop_
_entity.id
_entity.type
_entity.pdbx_description
1 polymer ?
#
loop_
_entity_poly.entity_id
_entity_poly.type
_entity_poly.pdbx_seq_one_letter_code
_entity_poly.pdbx_strand_id
1 'polypeptide(L)'
;MDKDKNTQSLLKADPQKRFEEIKKSDELIKGVNEKEFIRPSRLDQQINGQKNEDVNIIKPRKKQEPNFSAPERNELEKTIGELTTELRDKHEKIIKKQKMLMKEENKVNKLLNKYSKKIEVMKNKGVSEEKVEKTIELKEIYENKLSQIHQNLKLVDPQQTFDQNMSLKDRRKKIYDNAYNSETRRAQKLVAMREAALSNKKAFNWESHVDYSESVKPEKQDNSIHRRKGSWAKEVEKYNKDNEE
;
A
#
# COMPACT_ATOMS: atom_id res chain seq x y z
N MET A 1 6.14 -8.20 53.58
CA MET A 1 7.38 -8.56 52.87
C MET A 1 7.06 -9.77 52.00
N ASP A 2 7.13 -9.77 50.68
CA ASP A 2 7.44 -8.77 49.68
C ASP A 2 6.57 -9.05 48.46
N LYS A 3 5.93 -8.01 47.91
CA LYS A 3 5.21 -8.05 46.65
C LYS A 3 5.77 -6.95 45.78
N ASP A 4 6.84 -7.26 45.04
CA ASP A 4 7.24 -6.47 43.88
C ASP A 4 7.63 -7.42 42.75
N LYS A 5 6.62 -7.75 41.91
CA LYS A 5 6.85 -8.40 40.63
C LYS A 5 7.45 -7.37 39.68
N ASN A 6 8.75 -7.51 39.44
CA ASN A 6 9.55 -6.71 38.52
C ASN A 6 9.04 -6.89 37.08
N THR A 7 8.12 -6.03 36.62
CA THR A 7 7.69 -5.93 35.23
C THR A 7 8.72 -5.10 34.44
N GLN A 8 9.90 -5.67 34.21
CA GLN A 8 10.83 -5.07 33.27
C GLN A 8 10.27 -5.16 31.84
N SER A 9 10.04 -3.98 31.26
CA SER A 9 9.68 -3.79 29.86
C SER A 9 10.60 -4.59 28.91
N LEU A 10 9.99 -5.44 28.07
CA LEU A 10 10.67 -6.23 27.02
C LEU A 10 11.55 -5.40 26.08
N LEU A 11 11.39 -4.07 26.03
CA LEU A 11 12.14 -3.16 25.17
C LEU A 11 13.51 -2.76 25.75
N LYS A 12 13.80 -3.05 27.01
CA LYS A 12 15.09 -2.72 27.67
C LYS A 12 16.05 -3.91 27.83
N ALA A 13 15.68 -5.08 27.31
CA ALA A 13 16.52 -6.28 27.42
C ALA A 13 17.71 -6.22 26.45
N ASP A 14 18.90 -6.53 26.98
CA ASP A 14 20.17 -6.57 26.26
C ASP A 14 20.11 -7.54 25.06
N PRO A 15 20.53 -7.17 23.83
CA PRO A 15 20.33 -7.99 22.63
C PRO A 15 20.98 -9.37 22.70
N GLN A 16 22.09 -9.50 23.42
CA GLN A 16 22.79 -10.77 23.62
C GLN A 16 21.97 -11.76 24.46
N LYS A 17 21.32 -11.29 25.53
CA LYS A 17 20.43 -12.12 26.36
C LYS A 17 19.21 -12.61 25.59
N ARG A 18 18.63 -11.74 24.74
CA ARG A 18 17.53 -12.12 23.83
C ARG A 18 17.96 -13.19 22.82
N PHE A 19 19.17 -13.09 22.28
CA PHE A 19 19.68 -14.07 21.32
C PHE A 19 19.93 -15.44 21.98
N GLU A 20 20.41 -15.45 23.22
CA GLU A 20 20.54 -16.69 24.00
C GLU A 20 19.20 -17.32 24.38
N GLU A 21 18.18 -16.53 24.69
CA GLU A 21 16.80 -17.02 24.89
C GLU A 21 16.22 -17.64 23.61
N ILE A 22 16.40 -16.97 22.46
CA ILE A 22 15.94 -17.49 21.16
C ILE A 22 16.66 -18.80 20.80
N LYS A 23 17.95 -18.93 21.13
CA LYS A 23 18.65 -20.22 20.93
C LYS A 23 18.10 -21.35 21.79
N LYS A 24 17.60 -21.04 22.99
CA LYS A 24 16.99 -22.02 23.91
C LYS A 24 15.51 -22.26 23.65
N SER A 25 14.84 -21.46 22.81
CA SER A 25 13.41 -21.64 22.52
C SER A 25 13.12 -22.95 21.79
N ASP A 26 14.05 -23.43 20.97
CA ASP A 26 13.91 -24.70 20.27
C ASP A 26 13.99 -25.90 21.22
N GLU A 27 14.67 -25.77 22.37
CA GLU A 27 14.75 -26.81 23.39
C GLU A 27 13.43 -26.90 24.20
N LEU A 28 12.78 -25.75 24.46
CA LEU A 28 11.47 -25.71 25.11
C LEU A 28 10.35 -26.35 24.28
N ILE A 29 10.47 -26.31 22.95
CA ILE A 29 9.47 -26.88 22.04
C ILE A 29 9.72 -28.39 21.82
N LYS A 30 10.97 -28.85 21.86
CA LYS A 30 11.33 -30.26 21.60
C LYS A 30 10.98 -31.23 22.72
N GLY A 31 10.60 -30.76 23.91
CA GLY A 31 10.29 -31.60 25.08
C GLY A 31 8.81 -31.82 25.39
N VAL A 32 7.89 -31.08 24.76
CA VAL A 32 6.46 -31.24 25.03
C VAL A 32 5.91 -32.37 24.17
N ASN A 33 5.99 -33.59 24.71
CA ASN A 33 5.19 -34.70 24.19
C ASN A 33 3.71 -34.27 24.16
N GLU A 34 3.01 -34.50 23.05
CA GLU A 34 1.60 -34.13 22.81
C GLU A 34 0.59 -34.59 23.89
N LYS A 35 1.04 -35.37 24.88
CA LYS A 35 0.26 -35.93 25.98
C LYS A 35 -0.04 -34.96 27.13
N GLU A 36 0.65 -33.81 27.24
CA GLU A 36 0.43 -32.86 28.35
C GLU A 36 -0.57 -31.73 28.04
N PHE A 37 -1.12 -31.67 26.83
CA PHE A 37 -2.28 -30.81 26.58
C PHE A 37 -3.54 -31.46 27.16
N ILE A 38 -3.89 -31.10 28.39
CA ILE A 38 -5.21 -31.38 28.96
C ILE A 38 -6.24 -30.57 28.17
N ARG A 39 -6.82 -31.19 27.15
CA ARG A 39 -7.99 -30.65 26.47
C ARG A 39 -9.17 -30.80 27.44
N PRO A 40 -9.91 -29.72 27.80
CA PRO A 40 -11.07 -29.86 28.66
C PRO A 40 -12.08 -30.79 27.99
N SER A 41 -12.37 -31.94 28.59
CA SER A 41 -13.43 -32.82 28.12
C SER A 41 -14.75 -32.12 28.41
N ARG A 42 -15.60 -31.98 27.39
CA ARG A 42 -17.01 -31.63 27.62
C ARG A 42 -17.63 -32.78 28.43
N LEU A 43 -18.36 -32.44 29.50
CA LEU A 43 -19.24 -33.39 30.17
C LEU A 43 -20.10 -34.06 29.07
N ASP A 44 -20.18 -35.39 29.11
CA ASP A 44 -21.05 -36.26 28.30
C ASP A 44 -20.53 -36.90 27.02
N GLN A 45 -19.21 -36.98 26.78
CA GLN A 45 -18.70 -37.98 25.83
C GLN A 45 -17.57 -38.80 26.44
N GLN A 46 -17.96 -39.89 27.13
CA GLN A 46 -17.09 -41.04 27.30
C GLN A 46 -16.81 -41.64 25.92
N ILE A 47 -15.72 -41.20 25.29
CA ILE A 47 -15.17 -41.87 24.10
C ILE A 47 -14.45 -43.11 24.63
N ASN A 48 -15.24 -44.15 24.93
CA ASN A 48 -14.70 -45.51 24.98
C ASN A 48 -14.13 -45.81 23.60
N GLY A 49 -12.86 -46.19 23.57
CA GLY A 49 -12.12 -46.43 22.34
C GLY A 49 -12.72 -47.59 21.54
N GLN A 50 -13.64 -47.29 20.63
CA GLN A 50 -13.87 -48.09 19.44
C GLN A 50 -12.87 -47.63 18.38
N LYS A 51 -11.73 -48.33 18.34
CA LYS A 51 -10.98 -48.47 17.09
C LYS A 51 -11.94 -49.16 16.10
N ASN A 52 -12.11 -48.58 14.91
CA ASN A 52 -12.91 -49.09 13.78
C ASN A 52 -14.31 -48.49 13.59
N GLU A 53 -14.46 -47.18 13.69
CA GLU A 53 -15.41 -46.51 12.80
C GLU A 53 -14.66 -45.43 12.03
N ASP A 54 -14.78 -45.50 10.71
CA ASP A 54 -14.27 -44.53 9.75
C ASP A 54 -14.70 -43.13 10.19
N VAL A 55 -13.81 -42.44 10.91
CA VAL A 55 -13.90 -41.01 11.09
C VAL A 55 -13.83 -40.46 9.69
N ASN A 56 -14.99 -40.09 9.15
CA ASN A 56 -15.14 -39.30 7.93
C ASN A 56 -14.46 -37.96 8.18
N ILE A 57 -13.13 -37.97 8.12
CA ILE A 57 -12.30 -36.79 7.91
C ILE A 57 -12.92 -36.15 6.69
N ILE A 58 -13.54 -34.99 6.89
CA ILE A 58 -14.14 -34.20 5.81
C ILE A 58 -13.01 -33.95 4.83
N LYS A 59 -12.94 -34.75 3.77
CA LYS A 59 -11.96 -34.56 2.70
C LYS A 59 -12.23 -33.16 2.15
N PRO A 60 -11.20 -32.34 1.92
CA PRO A 60 -11.41 -31.03 1.28
C PRO A 60 -12.22 -31.27 0.01
N ARG A 61 -13.35 -30.57 -0.14
CA ARG A 61 -14.21 -30.69 -1.32
C ARG A 61 -13.31 -30.52 -2.54
N LYS A 62 -13.23 -31.54 -3.40
CA LYS A 62 -12.53 -31.41 -4.68
C LYS A 62 -13.10 -30.18 -5.37
N LYS A 63 -12.25 -29.28 -5.86
CA LYS A 63 -12.71 -28.16 -6.70
C LYS A 63 -13.48 -28.78 -7.87
N GLN A 64 -14.80 -28.72 -7.83
CA GLN A 64 -15.61 -29.02 -9.00
C GLN A 64 -15.38 -27.84 -9.93
N GLU A 65 -14.73 -28.11 -11.06
CA GLU A 65 -14.83 -27.19 -12.17
C GLU A 65 -16.33 -27.11 -12.55
N PRO A 66 -16.86 -25.90 -12.78
CA PRO A 66 -18.21 -25.75 -13.29
C PRO A 66 -18.37 -26.59 -14.56
N ASN A 67 -19.43 -27.40 -14.59
CA ASN A 67 -19.75 -28.26 -15.73
C ASN A 67 -20.35 -27.42 -16.87
N PHE A 68 -19.50 -26.70 -17.60
CA PHE A 68 -19.91 -26.02 -18.83
C PHE A 68 -19.97 -27.01 -19.99
N SER A 69 -21.01 -26.90 -20.80
CA SER A 69 -21.11 -27.57 -22.10
C SER A 69 -20.03 -27.05 -23.07
N ALA A 70 -19.67 -27.85 -24.08
CA ALA A 70 -18.72 -27.43 -25.12
C ALA A 70 -19.05 -26.06 -25.79
N PRO A 71 -20.31 -25.75 -26.14
CA PRO A 71 -20.63 -24.42 -26.69
C PRO A 71 -20.44 -23.29 -25.65
N GLU A 72 -20.85 -23.48 -24.39
CA GLU A 72 -20.66 -22.49 -23.33
C GLU A 72 -19.16 -22.22 -23.06
N ARG A 73 -18.31 -23.25 -23.11
CA ARG A 73 -16.85 -23.08 -22.99
C ARG A 73 -16.28 -22.22 -24.11
N ASN A 74 -16.72 -22.45 -25.35
CA ASN A 74 -16.26 -21.67 -26.50
C ASN A 74 -16.71 -20.20 -26.41
N GLU A 75 -17.91 -19.93 -25.90
CA GLU A 75 -18.38 -18.56 -25.66
C GLU A 75 -17.60 -17.88 -24.52
N LEU A 76 -17.31 -18.61 -23.44
CA LEU A 76 -16.47 -18.11 -22.36
C LEU A 76 -15.04 -17.81 -22.82
N GLU A 77 -14.45 -18.67 -23.64
CA GLU A 77 -13.10 -18.45 -24.18
C GLU A 77 -13.05 -17.22 -25.09
N LYS A 78 -14.09 -17.03 -25.94
CA LYS A 78 -14.20 -15.84 -26.79
C LYS A 78 -14.35 -14.56 -25.96
N THR A 79 -15.28 -14.55 -25.01
CA THR A 79 -15.52 -13.37 -24.16
C THR A 79 -14.33 -13.03 -23.29
N ILE A 80 -13.63 -14.03 -22.73
CA ILE A 80 -12.37 -13.81 -22.01
C ILE A 80 -11.32 -13.23 -22.98
N GLY A 81 -11.20 -13.77 -24.19
CA GLY A 81 -10.31 -13.26 -25.23
C GLY A 81 -10.56 -11.78 -25.53
N GLU A 82 -11.81 -11.41 -25.82
CA GLU A 82 -12.22 -10.01 -26.08
C GLU A 82 -11.96 -9.09 -24.88
N LEU A 83 -12.28 -9.53 -23.66
CA LEU A 83 -12.01 -8.73 -22.46
C LEU A 83 -10.51 -8.53 -22.24
N THR A 84 -9.69 -9.55 -22.45
CA THR A 84 -8.24 -9.44 -22.27
C THR A 84 -7.60 -8.50 -23.30
N THR A 85 -8.03 -8.54 -24.55
CA THR A 85 -7.54 -7.62 -25.59
C THR A 85 -7.98 -6.19 -25.32
N GLU A 86 -9.24 -5.97 -24.95
CA GLU A 86 -9.74 -4.64 -24.56
C GLU A 86 -8.97 -4.04 -23.37
N LEU A 87 -8.73 -4.84 -22.33
CA LEU A 87 -7.99 -4.41 -21.15
C LEU A 87 -6.55 -4.04 -21.51
N ARG A 88 -5.91 -4.84 -22.37
CA ARG A 88 -4.56 -4.56 -22.86
C ARG A 88 -4.52 -3.24 -23.66
N ASP A 89 -5.46 -3.03 -24.56
CA ASP A 89 -5.52 -1.80 -25.36
C ASP A 89 -5.78 -0.56 -24.51
N LYS A 90 -6.67 -0.67 -23.51
CA LYS A 90 -6.90 0.38 -22.51
C LYS A 90 -5.61 0.68 -21.74
N HIS A 91 -4.88 -0.34 -21.31
CA HIS A 91 -3.59 -0.18 -20.62
C HIS A 91 -2.55 0.54 -21.49
N GLU A 92 -2.38 0.13 -22.75
CA GLU A 92 -1.42 0.76 -23.65
C GLU A 92 -1.76 2.25 -23.91
N LYS A 93 -3.04 2.58 -24.03
CA LYS A 93 -3.51 3.98 -24.16
C LYS A 93 -3.20 4.80 -22.90
N ILE A 94 -3.40 4.23 -21.71
CA ILE A 94 -3.05 4.85 -20.43
C ILE A 94 -1.54 5.14 -20.36
N ILE A 95 -0.69 4.17 -20.65
CA ILE A 95 0.78 4.35 -20.65
C ILE A 95 1.20 5.44 -21.64
N LYS A 96 0.63 5.44 -22.85
CA LYS A 96 0.94 6.46 -23.88
C LYS A 96 0.56 7.85 -23.37
N LYS A 97 -0.62 8.02 -22.78
CA LYS A 97 -1.09 9.29 -22.21
C LYS A 97 -0.20 9.75 -21.05
N GLN A 98 0.17 8.85 -20.14
CA GLN A 98 1.07 9.15 -19.02
C GLN A 98 2.43 9.64 -19.52
N LYS A 99 3.03 8.95 -20.50
CA LYS A 99 4.30 9.37 -21.13
C LYS A 99 4.20 10.74 -21.81
N MET A 100 3.08 11.04 -22.46
CA MET A 100 2.85 12.38 -23.05
C MET A 100 2.81 13.45 -21.96
N LEU A 101 2.04 13.24 -20.90
CA LEU A 101 1.93 14.18 -19.78
C LEU A 101 3.28 14.42 -19.09
N MET A 102 4.09 13.38 -18.84
CA MET A 102 5.45 13.55 -18.29
C MET A 102 6.38 14.36 -19.22
N LYS A 103 6.25 14.20 -20.54
CA LYS A 103 7.03 15.00 -21.51
C LYS A 103 6.60 16.47 -21.48
N GLU A 104 5.30 16.73 -21.35
CA GLU A 104 4.77 18.09 -21.22
C GLU A 104 5.17 18.74 -19.90
N GLU A 105 5.11 17.99 -18.79
CA GLU A 105 5.58 18.43 -17.47
C GLU A 105 7.03 18.92 -17.54
N ASN A 106 7.92 18.12 -18.14
CA ASN A 106 9.32 18.47 -18.31
C ASN A 106 9.53 19.74 -19.15
N LYS A 107 8.71 19.96 -20.19
CA LYS A 107 8.75 21.18 -21.00
C LYS A 107 8.31 22.40 -20.19
N VAL A 108 7.22 22.28 -19.44
CA VAL A 108 6.69 23.37 -18.61
C VAL A 108 7.66 23.72 -17.48
N ASN A 109 8.25 22.72 -16.80
CA ASN A 109 9.27 22.93 -15.78
C ASN A 109 10.50 23.69 -16.30
N LYS A 110 10.96 23.39 -17.52
CA LYS A 110 12.04 24.15 -18.16
C LYS A 110 11.67 25.61 -18.40
N LEU A 111 10.44 25.88 -18.83
CA LEU A 111 9.94 27.25 -19.02
C LEU A 111 9.83 27.99 -17.68
N LEU A 112 9.26 27.35 -16.65
CA LEU A 112 9.12 27.92 -15.32
C LEU A 112 10.48 28.31 -14.72
N ASN A 113 11.49 27.43 -14.85
CA ASN A 113 12.87 27.73 -14.45
C ASN A 113 13.48 28.88 -15.27
N LYS A 114 13.23 28.93 -16.59
CA LYS A 114 13.70 30.03 -17.45
C LYS A 114 13.09 31.37 -17.03
N TYR A 115 11.79 31.43 -16.77
CA TYR A 115 11.13 32.65 -16.34
C TYR A 115 11.52 33.06 -14.91
N SER A 116 11.72 32.11 -14.00
CA SER A 116 12.22 32.39 -12.64
C SER A 116 13.60 33.05 -12.69
N LYS A 117 14.54 32.49 -13.47
CA LYS A 117 15.86 33.11 -13.70
C LYS A 117 15.75 34.48 -14.37
N LYS A 118 14.84 34.62 -15.34
CA LYS A 118 14.63 35.90 -16.04
C LYS A 118 14.15 36.99 -15.06
N ILE A 119 13.19 36.66 -14.18
CA ILE A 119 12.67 37.57 -13.15
C ILE A 119 13.79 38.01 -12.22
N GLU A 120 14.62 37.08 -11.74
CA GLU A 120 15.77 37.39 -10.89
C GLU A 120 16.77 38.34 -11.58
N VAL A 121 17.09 38.08 -12.85
CA VAL A 121 17.97 38.95 -13.65
C VAL A 121 17.34 40.33 -13.88
N MET A 122 16.04 40.43 -14.14
CA MET A 122 15.36 41.70 -14.35
C MET A 122 15.29 42.53 -13.07
N LYS A 123 15.07 41.89 -11.91
CA LYS A 123 15.14 42.53 -10.60
C LYS A 123 16.55 43.07 -10.31
N ASN A 124 17.59 42.27 -10.56
CA ASN A 124 18.98 42.70 -10.33
C ASN A 124 19.44 43.81 -11.27
N LYS A 125 18.85 43.93 -12.47
CA LYS A 125 19.19 44.95 -13.47
C LYS A 125 18.36 46.24 -13.38
N GLY A 126 17.43 46.34 -12.42
CA GLY A 126 16.58 47.53 -12.26
C GLY A 126 15.66 47.78 -13.46
N VAL A 127 15.16 46.73 -14.11
CA VAL A 127 14.21 46.85 -15.22
C VAL A 127 12.85 47.35 -14.70
N SER A 128 12.16 48.19 -15.48
CA SER A 128 10.81 48.70 -15.20
C SER A 128 9.84 47.63 -14.66
N GLU A 129 9.12 47.99 -13.59
CA GLU A 129 8.22 47.12 -12.83
C GLU A 129 7.14 46.47 -13.71
N GLU A 130 6.55 47.21 -14.66
CA GLU A 130 5.54 46.67 -15.58
C GLU A 130 6.04 45.48 -16.42
N LYS A 131 7.33 45.50 -16.81
CA LYS A 131 7.93 44.39 -17.57
C LYS A 131 8.18 43.19 -16.67
N VAL A 132 8.46 43.42 -15.39
CA VAL A 132 8.63 42.36 -14.38
C VAL A 132 7.27 41.71 -14.10
N GLU A 133 6.21 42.48 -13.90
CA GLU A 133 4.85 41.99 -13.67
C GLU A 133 4.36 41.10 -14.81
N LYS A 134 4.48 41.54 -16.06
CA LYS A 134 4.12 40.72 -17.24
C LYS A 134 4.87 39.38 -17.26
N THR A 135 6.11 39.34 -16.79
CA THR A 135 6.85 38.07 -16.72
C THR A 135 6.50 37.21 -15.51
N ILE A 136 5.97 37.80 -14.44
CA ILE A 136 5.39 37.07 -13.31
C ILE A 136 4.06 36.45 -13.74
N GLU A 137 3.19 37.18 -14.42
CA GLU A 137 1.93 36.66 -14.99
C GLU A 137 2.20 35.46 -15.92
N LEU A 138 3.21 35.56 -16.81
CA LEU A 138 3.61 34.43 -17.65
C LEU A 138 4.07 33.22 -16.83
N LYS A 139 4.79 33.43 -15.72
CA LYS A 139 5.21 32.35 -14.81
C LYS A 139 3.99 31.69 -14.16
N GLU A 140 3.03 32.47 -13.69
CA GLU A 140 1.78 31.97 -13.08
C GLU A 140 0.95 31.14 -14.07
N ILE A 141 0.88 31.55 -15.34
CA ILE A 141 0.23 30.75 -16.39
C ILE A 141 0.90 29.37 -16.53
N TYR A 142 2.23 29.31 -16.49
CA TYR A 142 2.94 28.03 -16.56
C TYR A 142 2.79 27.20 -15.27
N GLU A 143 2.70 27.82 -14.11
CA GLU A 143 2.41 27.16 -12.84
C GLU A 143 1.00 26.53 -12.84
N ASN A 144 -0.01 27.26 -13.32
CA ASN A 144 -1.35 26.74 -13.49
C ASN A 144 -1.39 25.56 -14.46
N LYS A 145 -0.66 25.65 -15.58
CA LYS A 145 -0.53 24.55 -16.53
C LYS A 145 0.17 23.33 -15.91
N LEU A 146 1.19 23.54 -15.08
CA LEU A 146 1.87 22.46 -14.36
C LEU A 146 0.93 21.77 -13.37
N SER A 147 0.15 22.54 -12.62
CA SER A 147 -0.87 22.02 -11.70
C SER A 147 -1.91 21.15 -12.42
N GLN A 148 -2.40 21.60 -13.58
CA GLN A 148 -3.31 20.81 -14.42
C GLN A 148 -2.67 19.49 -14.89
N ILE A 149 -1.39 19.51 -15.29
CA ILE A 149 -0.67 18.28 -15.67
C ILE A 149 -0.56 17.32 -14.48
N HIS A 150 -0.26 17.81 -13.28
CA HIS A 150 -0.19 17.00 -12.07
C HIS A 150 -1.54 16.40 -11.68
N GLN A 151 -2.63 17.16 -11.82
CA GLN A 151 -3.99 16.63 -11.63
C GLN A 151 -4.31 15.53 -12.65
N ASN A 152 -3.97 15.75 -13.92
CA ASN A 152 -4.19 14.76 -14.97
C ASN A 152 -3.35 13.49 -14.78
N LEU A 153 -2.11 13.60 -14.30
CA LEU A 153 -1.28 12.45 -13.94
C LEU A 153 -1.89 11.66 -12.78
N LYS A 154 -2.36 12.34 -11.72
CA LYS A 154 -3.07 11.71 -10.59
C LYS A 154 -4.33 10.96 -11.00
N LEU A 155 -5.04 11.42 -12.04
CA LEU A 155 -6.22 10.74 -12.58
C LEU A 155 -5.88 9.56 -13.50
N VAL A 156 -4.67 9.52 -14.06
CA VAL A 156 -4.16 8.42 -14.90
C VAL A 156 -3.56 7.31 -14.04
N ASP A 157 -2.98 7.65 -12.88
CA ASP A 157 -2.37 6.72 -11.92
C ASP A 157 -3.30 5.83 -11.03
N PRO A 158 -4.61 6.07 -10.80
CA PRO A 158 -5.36 5.36 -9.76
C PRO A 158 -5.61 3.87 -10.02
N GLN A 159 -5.40 3.38 -11.24
CA GLN A 159 -5.83 2.02 -11.61
C GLN A 159 -4.72 1.01 -11.86
N GLN A 160 -3.43 1.39 -11.77
CA GLN A 160 -2.33 0.47 -12.09
C GLN A 160 -1.06 0.70 -11.27
N THR A 161 -1.13 0.49 -9.96
CA THR A 161 0.11 0.17 -9.22
C THR A 161 0.61 -1.24 -9.54
N PHE A 162 -0.27 -2.14 -9.98
CA PHE A 162 0.08 -3.50 -10.38
C PHE A 162 -0.67 -3.90 -11.64
N ASP A 163 0.03 -4.57 -12.55
CA ASP A 163 -0.57 -5.19 -13.72
C ASP A 163 -1.43 -6.38 -13.25
N GLN A 164 -2.70 -6.42 -13.67
CA GLN A 164 -3.66 -7.44 -13.24
C GLN A 164 -3.22 -8.85 -13.63
N ASN A 165 -2.43 -8.98 -14.71
CA ASN A 165 -1.92 -10.25 -15.21
C ASN A 165 -0.55 -10.65 -14.64
N MET A 166 0.00 -9.87 -13.69
CA MET A 166 1.32 -10.19 -13.17
C MET A 166 1.30 -11.39 -12.22
N SER A 167 2.30 -12.27 -12.35
CA SER A 167 2.50 -13.37 -11.40
C SER A 167 2.69 -12.83 -9.98
N LEU A 168 2.22 -13.60 -9.00
CA LEU A 168 2.39 -13.28 -7.57
C LEU A 168 3.88 -13.13 -7.19
N LYS A 169 4.76 -13.86 -7.87
CA LYS A 169 6.22 -13.76 -7.72
C LYS A 169 6.74 -12.39 -8.18
N ASP A 170 6.33 -11.95 -9.37
CA ASP A 170 6.75 -10.66 -9.93
C ASP A 170 6.14 -9.49 -9.16
N ARG A 171 4.93 -9.67 -8.62
CA ARG A 171 4.29 -8.70 -7.74
C ARG A 171 5.08 -8.50 -6.46
N ARG A 172 5.48 -9.60 -5.81
CA ARG A 172 6.33 -9.57 -4.61
C ARG A 172 7.68 -8.91 -4.92
N LYS A 173 8.31 -9.25 -6.05
CA LYS A 173 9.56 -8.63 -6.49
C LYS A 173 9.40 -7.10 -6.63
N LYS A 174 8.38 -6.61 -7.35
CA LYS A 174 8.13 -5.17 -7.49
C LYS A 174 7.85 -4.49 -6.15
N ILE A 175 7.12 -5.14 -5.23
CA ILE A 175 6.87 -4.59 -3.88
C ILE A 175 8.19 -4.42 -3.13
N TYR A 176 9.06 -5.43 -3.16
CA TYR A 176 10.36 -5.35 -2.48
C TYR A 176 11.31 -4.36 -3.14
N ASP A 177 11.39 -4.31 -4.47
CA ASP A 177 12.19 -3.33 -5.20
C ASP A 177 11.73 -1.90 -4.88
N ASN A 178 10.41 -1.67 -4.83
CA ASN A 178 9.84 -0.37 -4.44
C ASN A 178 10.19 -0.01 -3.00
N ALA A 179 10.09 -0.94 -2.06
CA ALA A 179 10.45 -0.72 -0.65
C ALA A 179 11.95 -0.46 -0.48
N TYR A 180 12.80 -1.20 -1.20
CA TYR A 180 14.23 -0.99 -1.19
C TYR A 180 14.62 0.38 -1.76
N ASN A 181 14.03 0.76 -2.90
CA ASN A 181 14.28 2.06 -3.54
C ASN A 181 13.79 3.23 -2.66
N SER A 182 12.67 3.07 -1.95
CA SER A 182 12.16 4.11 -1.05
C SER A 182 13.06 4.30 0.17
N GLU A 183 13.53 3.21 0.80
CA GLU A 183 14.51 3.27 1.89
C GLU A 183 15.85 3.83 1.41
N THR A 184 16.31 3.45 0.21
CA THR A 184 17.55 3.99 -0.36
C THR A 184 17.45 5.49 -0.59
N ARG A 185 16.34 5.99 -1.16
CA ARG A 185 16.10 7.43 -1.32
C ARG A 185 16.02 8.15 0.01
N ARG A 186 15.36 7.56 1.01
CA ARG A 186 15.30 8.09 2.38
C ARG A 186 16.69 8.22 3.00
N ALA A 187 17.52 7.18 2.87
CA ALA A 187 18.89 7.19 3.36
C ALA A 187 19.75 8.26 2.66
N GLN A 188 19.70 8.32 1.32
CA GLN A 188 20.41 9.36 0.54
C GLN A 188 19.97 10.77 0.95
N LYS A 189 18.68 10.98 1.20
CA LYS A 189 18.15 12.26 1.66
C LYS A 189 18.69 12.62 3.06
N LEU A 190 18.79 11.67 3.98
CA LEU A 190 19.41 11.90 5.30
C LEU A 190 20.90 12.24 5.19
N VAL A 191 21.63 11.58 4.28
CA VAL A 191 23.04 11.90 4.00
C VAL A 191 23.17 13.31 3.43
N ALA A 192 22.37 13.66 2.43
CA ALA A 192 22.36 15.01 1.85
C ALA A 192 21.98 16.09 2.89
N MET A 193 21.06 15.78 3.82
CA MET A 193 20.74 16.67 4.95
C MET A 193 21.92 16.86 5.89
N ARG A 194 22.64 15.77 6.21
CA ARG A 194 23.83 15.82 7.05
C ARG A 194 24.93 16.67 6.39
N GLU A 195 25.15 16.48 5.09
CA GLU A 195 26.13 17.25 4.31
C GLU A 195 25.73 18.73 4.18
N ALA A 196 24.44 19.03 4.00
CA ALA A 196 23.92 20.40 3.98
C ALA A 196 24.11 21.11 5.33
N ALA A 197 23.85 20.40 6.44
CA ALA A 197 24.06 20.93 7.79
C ALA A 197 25.54 21.23 8.07
N LEU A 198 26.46 20.37 7.61
CA LEU A 198 27.91 20.59 7.74
C LEU A 198 28.43 21.75 6.88
N SER A 199 27.72 22.13 5.82
CA SER A 199 28.13 23.18 4.87
C SER A 199 27.46 24.55 5.10
N ASN A 200 26.83 24.78 6.26
CA ASN A 200 26.11 26.02 6.63
C ASN A 200 25.04 26.48 5.62
N LYS A 201 24.61 25.61 4.70
CA LYS A 201 23.45 25.86 3.82
C LYS A 201 22.20 25.44 4.58
N LYS A 202 21.32 26.41 4.87
CA LYS A 202 20.00 26.28 5.53
C LYS A 202 19.76 24.91 6.18
N ALA A 203 19.99 24.84 7.49
CA ALA A 203 19.66 23.68 8.30
C ALA A 203 18.19 23.26 8.04
N PHE A 204 17.99 21.97 7.85
CA PHE A 204 16.71 21.36 7.57
C PHE A 204 15.70 21.66 8.70
N ASN A 205 14.57 22.30 8.38
CA ASN A 205 13.48 22.54 9.32
C ASN A 205 12.44 21.43 9.21
N TRP A 206 12.24 20.68 10.30
CA TRP A 206 11.21 19.64 10.40
C TRP A 206 9.78 20.21 10.38
N GLU A 207 9.58 21.46 10.80
CA GLU A 207 8.24 22.09 10.87
C GLU A 207 7.68 22.47 9.49
N SER A 208 8.52 22.66 8.47
CA SER A 208 8.08 23.01 7.11
C SER A 208 7.95 21.80 6.18
N HIS A 209 8.08 20.59 6.70
CA HIS A 209 7.98 19.40 5.87
C HIS A 209 6.49 19.10 5.62
N VAL A 210 6.00 19.47 4.43
CA VAL A 210 4.80 18.83 3.88
C VAL A 210 5.09 17.33 3.84
N ASP A 211 4.19 16.51 4.36
CA ASP A 211 4.23 15.05 4.30
C ASP A 211 4.24 14.58 2.83
N TYR A 212 5.37 14.70 2.15
CA TYR A 212 5.66 14.08 0.87
C TYR A 212 6.00 12.60 1.11
N SER A 213 5.14 11.89 1.84
CA SER A 213 5.10 10.44 1.79
C SER A 213 4.49 10.03 0.45
N GLU A 214 5.24 10.20 -0.63
CA GLU A 214 5.04 9.45 -1.88
C GLU A 214 5.36 7.95 -1.68
N SER A 215 5.87 7.57 -0.52
CA SER A 215 5.79 6.18 -0.06
C SER A 215 4.32 5.86 0.18
N VAL A 216 3.79 4.96 -0.64
CA VAL A 216 2.54 4.21 -0.40
C VAL A 216 2.60 3.62 1.01
N LYS A 217 2.19 4.40 2.02
CA LYS A 217 1.47 3.81 3.13
C LYS A 217 0.22 3.28 2.45
N PRO A 218 -0.15 1.99 2.59
CA PRO A 218 -1.48 1.61 2.22
C PRO A 218 -2.38 2.62 2.92
N GLU A 219 -3.18 3.38 2.15
CA GLU A 219 -4.30 4.08 2.76
C GLU A 219 -4.91 3.06 3.69
N LYS A 220 -5.02 3.41 4.96
CA LYS A 220 -5.77 2.62 5.92
C LYS A 220 -7.14 2.60 5.26
N GLN A 221 -7.46 1.52 4.52
CA GLN A 221 -8.77 1.37 3.94
C GLN A 221 -9.66 1.52 5.15
N ASP A 222 -10.38 2.62 5.16
CA ASP A 222 -11.37 2.83 6.18
C ASP A 222 -12.36 1.72 5.89
N ASN A 223 -12.24 0.60 6.62
CA ASN A 223 -13.18 -0.52 6.59
C ASN A 223 -14.58 -0.04 7.06
N SER A 224 -14.84 1.27 7.08
CA SER A 224 -16.11 1.93 7.36
C SER A 224 -17.19 1.58 6.34
N ILE A 225 -16.83 1.08 5.14
CA ILE A 225 -17.82 0.52 4.21
C ILE A 225 -18.39 -0.82 4.73
N HIS A 226 -17.64 -1.56 5.54
CA HIS A 226 -18.08 -2.85 6.12
C HIS A 226 -18.29 -2.82 7.65
N ARG A 227 -18.22 -1.64 8.29
CA ARG A 227 -18.65 -1.52 9.69
C ARG A 227 -20.17 -1.49 9.73
N ARG A 228 -20.75 -2.55 10.31
CA ARG A 228 -22.18 -2.69 10.58
C ARG A 228 -22.69 -1.41 11.26
N LYS A 229 -23.57 -0.65 10.59
CA LYS A 229 -24.18 0.58 11.14
C LYS A 229 -25.33 0.21 12.10
N GLY A 230 -25.01 -0.34 13.26
CA GLY A 230 -25.99 -0.66 14.29
C GLY A 230 -25.74 -1.99 15.01
N SER A 231 -26.45 -2.22 16.12
CA SER A 231 -26.45 -3.52 16.78
C SER A 231 -27.30 -4.51 15.98
N TRP A 232 -26.97 -5.79 16.09
CA TRP A 232 -27.66 -6.87 15.38
C TRP A 232 -29.17 -6.89 15.65
N ALA A 233 -29.60 -6.53 16.86
CA ALA A 233 -31.00 -6.46 17.24
C ALA A 233 -31.82 -5.48 16.36
N LYS A 234 -31.23 -4.32 16.02
CA LYS A 234 -31.90 -3.30 15.18
C LYS A 234 -32.02 -3.74 13.72
N GLU A 235 -31.09 -4.56 13.25
CA GLU A 235 -31.07 -5.06 11.87
C GLU A 235 -32.11 -6.18 11.69
N VAL A 236 -32.29 -7.02 12.71
CA VAL A 236 -33.34 -8.04 12.77
C VAL A 236 -34.74 -7.41 12.86
N GLU A 237 -34.93 -6.38 13.70
CA GLU A 237 -36.21 -5.65 13.75
C GLU A 237 -36.58 -5.01 12.42
N LYS A 238 -35.59 -4.46 11.71
CA LYS A 238 -35.82 -3.85 10.40
C LYS A 238 -36.19 -4.89 9.35
N TYR A 239 -35.49 -6.02 9.32
CA TYR A 239 -35.81 -7.13 8.42
C TYR A 239 -37.20 -7.71 8.68
N ASN A 240 -37.60 -7.82 9.96
CA ASN A 240 -38.94 -8.32 10.30
C ASN A 240 -40.04 -7.32 9.88
N LYS A 241 -39.80 -6.01 10.06
CA LYS A 241 -40.72 -4.97 9.58
C LYS A 241 -40.85 -4.93 8.06
N ASP A 242 -39.73 -5.05 7.35
CA ASP A 242 -39.71 -4.99 5.87
C ASP A 242 -40.34 -6.25 5.22
N ASN A 243 -40.61 -7.32 5.98
CA ASN A 243 -41.29 -8.54 5.49
C ASN A 243 -42.72 -8.72 6.06
N GLU A 244 -43.23 -7.74 6.81
CA GLU A 244 -44.61 -7.70 7.31
C GLU A 244 -45.52 -6.76 6.50
N GLU A 245 -45.02 -6.17 5.40
CA GLU A 245 -45.82 -5.59 4.30
C GLU A 245 -45.96 -6.57 3.13
#